data_AF-A0A1I8CDS2-F1
#
_entry.id   AF-A0A1I8CDS2-F1
#
_cell.length_a   1.000
_cell.length_b   1.000
_cell.length_c   1.000
_cell.angle_alpha   90.00
_cell.angle_beta   90.00
_cell.angle_gamma   90.00
#
_symmetry.space_group_name_H-M   'P 1'
#
loop_
_entity.id
_entity.type
_entity.pdbx_description
1 polymer ?
#
loop_
_entity_poly.entity_id
_entity_poly.type
_entity_poly.pdbx_seq_one_letter_code
_entity_poly.pdbx_strand_id
1 'polypeptide(L)'
;MIQFASRYASTANIDDDSCGFTCQSDYITFMPMPVTSKPCFAELTSSDQVLMTNDFTTRLYVSPPSVDSDCEDTLEMTVFERNNNVTGNTIKISHDGFSSIELSDKAEEVATTTKAGEMPMYRFGSIHIGPDNPTSASHFAHFVPTVQEWVTGKTQFYTLAKDCWLEFYTDIDGSDHDLIKIDNKNLSKYQFEQNTMNYFGKTFGHFMMSIKGYGLHTFENSGRYVLYIVCENVNGPNNAFGYLTGFNQRQSS
;
A
#
# COMPACT_ATOMS: atom_id res chain seq x y z
N MET A 1 -4.30 -16.94 -11.67
CA MET A 1 -4.39 -16.23 -10.38
C MET A 1 -3.87 -17.18 -9.31
N ILE A 2 -2.75 -16.84 -8.67
CA ILE A 2 -2.15 -17.65 -7.59
C ILE A 2 -2.39 -16.89 -6.29
N GLN A 3 -2.96 -17.58 -5.30
CA GLN A 3 -3.24 -17.03 -3.98
C GLN A 3 -2.28 -17.66 -2.97
N PHE A 4 -1.67 -16.82 -2.15
CA PHE A 4 -0.82 -17.24 -1.05
C PHE A 4 -1.57 -17.06 0.27
N ALA A 5 -1.24 -17.90 1.24
CA ALA A 5 -1.77 -17.79 2.59
C ALA A 5 -0.68 -18.12 3.60
N SER A 6 -0.65 -17.37 4.69
CA SER A 6 0.13 -17.70 5.88
C SER A 6 -0.81 -17.77 7.07
N ARG A 7 -0.72 -18.87 7.83
CA ARG A 7 -1.55 -19.08 9.03
C ARG A 7 -1.00 -18.38 10.26
N TYR A 8 0.25 -17.96 10.21
CA TYR A 8 1.00 -17.45 11.37
C TYR A 8 1.79 -16.20 10.96
N ALA A 9 1.17 -15.28 10.22
CA ALA A 9 1.82 -14.04 9.89
C ALA A 9 1.90 -13.15 11.14
N SER A 10 3.08 -12.60 11.40
CA SER A 10 3.37 -11.76 12.55
C SER A 10 4.44 -10.73 12.16
N THR A 11 4.46 -9.59 12.84
CA THR A 11 5.51 -8.57 12.67
C THR A 11 6.89 -9.05 13.14
N ALA A 12 6.94 -10.02 14.06
CA ALA A 12 8.17 -10.67 14.49
C ALA A 12 8.32 -12.10 13.96
N ASN A 13 9.55 -12.46 13.62
CA ASN A 13 9.98 -13.79 13.22
C ASN A 13 10.73 -14.55 14.35
N ILE A 14 10.90 -13.91 15.51
CA ILE A 14 11.58 -14.46 16.69
C ILE A 14 10.69 -14.20 17.90
N ASP A 15 10.56 -15.20 18.76
CA ASP A 15 9.85 -15.12 20.04
C ASP A 15 10.82 -14.60 21.11
N ASP A 16 11.15 -13.30 21.02
CA ASP A 16 12.13 -12.62 21.89
C ASP A 16 11.57 -11.37 22.57
N ASP A 17 10.25 -11.27 22.68
CA ASP A 17 9.51 -10.11 23.21
C ASP A 17 9.72 -8.78 22.44
N SER A 18 10.44 -8.78 21.30
CA SER A 18 10.79 -7.56 20.57
C SER A 18 9.59 -6.85 19.90
N CYS A 19 8.49 -7.56 19.64
CA CYS A 19 7.29 -6.99 19.01
C CYS A 19 6.21 -6.51 20.00
N GLY A 20 6.45 -6.62 21.31
CA GLY A 20 5.54 -6.13 22.34
C GLY A 20 4.41 -7.09 22.72
N PHE A 21 3.51 -6.62 23.60
CA PHE A 21 2.48 -7.45 24.25
C PHE A 21 1.32 -7.82 23.32
N THR A 22 1.05 -6.98 22.33
CA THR A 22 -0.07 -7.12 21.39
C THR A 22 0.32 -7.87 20.11
N CYS A 23 1.55 -8.36 19.99
CA CYS A 23 2.03 -9.11 18.85
C CYS A 23 1.37 -10.49 18.78
N GLN A 24 0.36 -10.63 17.91
CA GLN A 24 -0.35 -11.89 17.70
C GLN A 24 -0.28 -12.32 16.24
N SER A 25 -0.14 -13.62 16.04
CA SER A 25 -0.20 -14.21 14.71
C SER A 25 -1.61 -14.10 14.13
N ASP A 26 -1.70 -13.74 12.85
CA ASP A 26 -2.96 -13.70 12.10
C ASP A 26 -2.89 -14.58 10.85
N TYR A 27 -4.07 -14.97 10.37
CA TYR A 27 -4.23 -15.59 9.07
C TYR A 27 -4.30 -14.51 8.00
N ILE A 28 -3.30 -14.47 7.12
CA ILE A 28 -3.32 -13.61 5.94
C ILE A 28 -3.53 -14.42 4.68
N THR A 29 -4.20 -13.82 3.72
CA THR A 29 -4.22 -14.32 2.36
C THR A 29 -4.19 -13.17 1.37
N PHE A 30 -3.40 -13.31 0.31
CA PHE A 30 -3.22 -12.26 -0.67
C PHE A 30 -2.77 -12.84 -2.01
N MET A 31 -2.85 -12.00 -3.04
CA MET A 31 -2.41 -12.33 -4.39
C MET A 31 -1.22 -11.40 -4.72
N PRO A 32 0.01 -11.93 -4.74
CA PRO A 32 1.16 -11.15 -5.19
C PRO A 32 1.08 -10.92 -6.69
N MET A 33 1.63 -9.79 -7.12
CA MET A 33 1.80 -9.51 -8.54
C MET A 33 3.04 -10.25 -9.08
N PRO A 34 2.97 -10.80 -10.30
CA PRO A 34 4.12 -11.46 -10.90
C PRO A 34 5.23 -10.45 -11.17
N VAL A 35 6.48 -10.90 -11.02
CA VAL A 35 7.65 -10.14 -11.48
C VAL A 35 7.67 -10.09 -13.01
N THR A 36 8.06 -8.96 -13.57
CA THR A 36 8.24 -8.81 -15.02
C THR A 36 9.71 -8.97 -15.38
N SER A 37 9.96 -9.58 -16.54
CA SER A 37 11.31 -9.74 -17.06
C SER A 37 11.74 -8.45 -17.75
N LYS A 38 13.00 -8.06 -17.56
CA LYS A 38 13.61 -6.94 -18.27
C LYS A 38 14.96 -7.34 -18.88
N PRO A 39 15.37 -6.72 -20.00
CA PRO A 39 16.74 -6.85 -20.48
C PRO A 39 17.76 -6.30 -19.47
N CYS A 40 18.95 -6.89 -19.44
CA CYS A 40 20.02 -6.44 -18.55
C CYS A 40 20.38 -4.96 -18.80
N PHE A 41 20.54 -4.17 -17.72
CA PHE A 41 20.77 -2.73 -17.76
C PHE A 41 19.69 -1.88 -18.45
N ALA A 42 18.55 -2.47 -18.83
CA ALA A 42 17.44 -1.70 -19.36
C ALA A 42 16.76 -0.90 -18.24
N GLU A 43 16.47 0.35 -18.54
CA GLU A 43 15.71 1.26 -17.69
C GLU A 43 14.28 1.45 -18.20
N LEU A 44 13.36 1.69 -17.28
CA LEU A 44 12.00 2.10 -17.60
C LEU A 44 12.00 3.51 -18.22
N THR A 45 11.19 3.68 -19.26
CA THR A 45 10.93 5.00 -19.86
C THR A 45 10.29 5.94 -18.84
N SER A 46 9.38 5.41 -18.02
CA SER A 46 8.67 6.10 -16.97
C SER A 46 8.92 5.42 -15.63
N SER A 47 9.28 6.22 -14.63
CA SER A 47 9.63 5.67 -13.32
C SER A 47 8.47 4.88 -12.70
N ASP A 48 8.82 3.76 -12.10
CA ASP A 48 7.95 3.04 -11.19
C ASP A 48 7.86 3.83 -9.88
N GLN A 49 6.65 4.24 -9.50
CA GLN A 49 6.39 5.19 -8.41
C GLN A 49 5.27 4.68 -7.52
N VAL A 50 5.53 4.53 -6.22
CA VAL A 50 4.56 4.07 -5.21
C VAL A 50 4.48 5.09 -4.06
N LEU A 51 3.31 5.21 -3.47
CA LEU A 51 3.02 6.03 -2.28
C LEU A 51 2.35 5.15 -1.22
N MET A 52 2.74 5.30 0.04
CA MET A 52 2.13 4.60 1.16
C MET A 52 2.35 5.36 2.47
N THR A 53 1.37 5.35 3.37
CA THR A 53 1.51 5.85 4.74
C THR A 53 1.62 4.71 5.73
N ASN A 54 2.08 5.03 6.93
CA ASN A 54 2.14 4.08 8.03
C ASN A 54 0.78 3.82 8.69
N ASP A 55 -0.32 4.46 8.28
CA ASP A 55 -1.61 4.41 9.00
C ASP A 55 -2.16 2.99 9.21
N PHE A 56 -2.02 2.12 8.20
CA PHE A 56 -2.32 0.69 8.31
C PHE A 56 -1.20 -0.20 7.75
N THR A 57 0.00 0.36 7.59
CA THR A 57 1.13 -0.32 6.96
C THR A 57 2.32 -0.37 7.90
N THR A 58 2.88 -1.57 8.08
CA THR A 58 4.12 -1.76 8.84
C THR A 58 5.31 -1.88 7.91
N ARG A 59 5.15 -2.54 6.75
CA ARG A 59 6.24 -2.81 5.83
C ARG A 59 5.77 -2.94 4.39
N LEU A 60 6.59 -2.49 3.46
CA LEU A 60 6.50 -2.81 2.04
C LEU A 60 7.55 -3.86 1.69
N TYR A 61 7.14 -4.93 1.02
CA TYR A 61 8.06 -5.91 0.43
C TYR A 61 8.19 -5.65 -1.06
N VAL A 62 9.43 -5.61 -1.54
CA VAL A 62 9.77 -5.20 -2.91
C VAL A 62 10.29 -6.41 -3.68
N SER A 63 9.64 -6.74 -4.79
CA SER A 63 10.09 -7.82 -5.69
C SER A 63 10.98 -7.25 -6.80
N PRO A 64 12.19 -7.78 -7.03
CA PRO A 64 13.04 -7.35 -8.14
C PRO A 64 12.45 -7.82 -9.49
N PRO A 65 12.69 -7.09 -10.58
CA PRO A 65 12.45 -7.61 -11.92
C PRO A 65 13.32 -8.84 -12.20
N SER A 66 12.83 -9.74 -13.05
CA SER A 66 13.60 -10.89 -13.50
C SER A 66 14.58 -10.48 -14.60
N VAL A 67 15.87 -10.76 -14.39
CA VAL A 67 16.94 -10.55 -15.36
C VAL A 67 17.61 -11.88 -15.71
N ASP A 68 18.39 -11.90 -16.79
CA ASP A 68 19.20 -13.07 -17.17
C ASP A 68 20.23 -13.40 -16.07
N SER A 69 20.59 -14.67 -15.94
CA SER A 69 21.43 -15.17 -14.83
C SER A 69 22.86 -14.62 -14.79
N ASP A 70 23.36 -14.12 -15.90
CA ASP A 70 24.69 -13.52 -16.06
C ASP A 70 24.65 -11.97 -15.99
N CYS A 71 23.50 -11.41 -15.63
CA CYS A 71 23.31 -9.97 -15.53
C CYS A 71 23.82 -9.42 -14.19
N GLU A 72 24.90 -8.64 -14.24
CA GLU A 72 25.51 -7.96 -13.08
C GLU A 72 24.84 -6.60 -12.78
N ASP A 73 23.56 -6.44 -13.15
CA ASP A 73 22.84 -5.18 -12.98
C ASP A 73 22.54 -4.90 -11.51
N THR A 74 22.76 -3.65 -11.09
CA THR A 74 22.49 -3.21 -9.73
C THR A 74 21.11 -2.59 -9.69
N LEU A 75 20.16 -3.31 -9.10
CA LEU A 75 18.80 -2.83 -8.94
C LEU A 75 18.74 -1.84 -7.78
N GLU A 76 18.41 -0.60 -8.06
CA GLU A 76 18.33 0.47 -7.07
C GLU A 76 16.95 1.13 -7.06
N MET A 77 16.57 1.63 -5.89
CA MET A 77 15.32 2.35 -5.66
C MET A 77 15.59 3.52 -4.71
N THR A 78 15.04 4.69 -5.02
CA THR A 78 15.08 5.83 -4.12
C THR A 78 13.81 5.85 -3.27
N VAL A 79 13.99 5.89 -1.95
CA VAL A 79 12.93 5.97 -0.95
C VAL A 79 12.93 7.37 -0.37
N PHE A 80 11.80 8.07 -0.51
CA PHE A 80 11.54 9.36 0.10
C PHE A 80 10.70 9.16 1.34
N GLU A 81 11.02 9.93 2.37
CA GLU A 81 10.23 10.03 3.60
C GLU A 81 9.79 11.48 3.76
N ARG A 82 8.76 11.75 4.58
CA ARG A 82 8.29 13.13 4.82
C ARG A 82 9.42 14.10 5.21
N ASN A 83 10.36 13.64 6.04
CA ASN A 83 11.51 14.43 6.51
C ASN A 83 12.67 14.49 5.50
N ASN A 84 12.65 13.66 4.45
CA ASN A 84 13.65 13.58 3.39
C ASN A 84 12.96 13.43 2.01
N ASN A 85 12.06 14.37 1.68
CA ASN A 85 11.22 14.29 0.48
C ASN A 85 11.86 14.93 -0.77
N VAL A 86 13.04 15.56 -0.63
CA VAL A 86 13.77 16.19 -1.75
C VAL A 86 14.84 15.26 -2.31
N THR A 87 15.72 14.75 -1.45
CA THR A 87 16.83 13.89 -1.87
C THR A 87 16.48 12.41 -1.83
N GLY A 88 15.70 11.98 -0.84
CA GLY A 88 15.47 10.57 -0.57
C GLY A 88 16.73 9.83 -0.16
N ASN A 89 16.61 8.52 0.01
CA ASN A 89 17.69 7.59 0.29
C ASN A 89 17.65 6.47 -0.76
N THR A 90 18.74 6.25 -1.48
CA THR A 90 18.83 5.14 -2.43
C THR A 90 19.17 3.84 -1.70
N ILE A 91 18.34 2.83 -1.90
CA ILE A 91 18.54 1.47 -1.40
C ILE A 91 18.82 0.52 -2.56
N LYS A 92 19.59 -0.53 -2.29
CA LYS A 92 19.79 -1.64 -3.22
C LYS A 92 18.68 -2.67 -3.03
N ILE A 93 18.12 -3.12 -4.13
CA ILE A 93 17.11 -4.17 -4.15
C ILE A 93 17.80 -5.50 -4.42
N SER A 94 17.62 -6.46 -3.52
CA SER A 94 18.21 -7.79 -3.63
C SER A 94 17.52 -8.57 -4.74
N HIS A 95 18.33 -9.22 -5.59
CA HIS A 95 17.86 -10.17 -6.59
C HIS A 95 17.13 -11.38 -5.99
N ASP A 96 17.37 -11.68 -4.71
CA ASP A 96 16.72 -12.80 -4.01
C ASP A 96 15.29 -12.47 -3.52
N GLY A 97 14.82 -11.22 -3.67
CA GLY A 97 13.45 -10.82 -3.30
C GLY A 97 13.20 -10.60 -1.81
N PHE A 98 14.27 -10.42 -1.02
CA PHE A 98 14.18 -10.16 0.43
C PHE A 98 14.20 -8.66 0.81
N SER A 99 14.10 -7.76 -0.16
CA SER A 99 14.13 -6.32 0.12
C SER A 99 12.81 -5.83 0.70
N SER A 100 12.90 -5.01 1.74
CA SER A 100 11.74 -4.38 2.38
C SER A 100 12.02 -2.94 2.80
N ILE A 101 10.93 -2.18 2.96
CA ILE A 101 10.93 -0.81 3.46
C ILE A 101 10.01 -0.79 4.68
N GLU A 102 10.54 -0.43 5.84
CA GLU A 102 9.78 -0.32 7.09
C GLU A 102 9.06 1.02 7.17
N LEU A 103 7.81 0.99 7.65
CA LEU A 103 7.03 2.17 7.97
C LEU A 103 6.84 2.20 9.50
N SER A 104 7.16 3.34 10.11
CA SER A 104 7.14 3.53 11.56
C SER A 104 6.75 4.96 11.89
N ASP A 105 6.59 5.31 13.16
CA ASP A 105 6.31 6.70 13.58
C ASP A 105 7.36 7.72 13.10
N LYS A 106 8.57 7.27 12.73
CA LYS A 106 9.61 8.14 12.15
C LYS A 106 9.49 8.28 10.62
N ALA A 107 8.82 7.32 9.99
CA ALA A 107 8.58 7.21 8.55
C ALA A 107 7.06 7.08 8.30
N GLU A 108 6.32 8.12 8.69
CA GLU A 108 4.86 8.18 8.59
C GLU A 108 4.36 8.08 7.14
N GLU A 109 5.19 8.53 6.20
CA GLU A 109 4.90 8.50 4.78
C GLU A 109 6.15 8.07 4.02
N VAL A 110 5.96 7.17 3.05
CA VAL A 110 6.99 6.73 2.13
C VAL A 110 6.51 6.93 0.69
N ALA A 111 7.40 7.45 -0.13
CA ALA A 111 7.26 7.42 -1.58
C ALA A 111 8.49 6.74 -2.18
N THR A 112 8.30 5.83 -3.13
CA THR A 112 9.42 5.15 -3.80
C THR A 112 9.47 5.51 -5.26
N THR A 113 10.67 5.58 -5.83
CA THR A 113 10.85 5.71 -7.28
C THR A 113 12.00 4.84 -7.75
N THR A 114 11.84 4.21 -8.92
CA THR A 114 12.94 3.55 -9.61
C THR A 114 12.77 3.61 -11.12
N LYS A 115 13.88 3.53 -11.84
CA LYS A 115 13.92 3.23 -13.28
C LYS A 115 14.57 1.89 -13.57
N ALA A 116 15.09 1.19 -12.57
CA ALA A 116 15.85 -0.05 -12.76
C ALA A 116 14.97 -1.24 -13.21
N GLY A 117 13.66 -1.06 -13.33
CA GLY A 117 12.69 -2.06 -13.76
C GLY A 117 11.38 -1.89 -13.00
N GLU A 118 10.35 -2.63 -13.41
CA GLU A 118 9.12 -2.69 -12.62
C GLU A 118 9.39 -3.50 -11.35
N MET A 119 9.00 -2.95 -10.20
CA MET A 119 9.27 -3.56 -8.89
C MET A 119 7.96 -3.71 -8.12
N PRO A 120 7.18 -4.77 -8.38
CA PRO A 120 5.92 -5.00 -7.70
C PRO A 120 6.10 -5.04 -6.18
N MET A 121 5.25 -4.29 -5.48
CA MET A 121 5.25 -4.21 -4.03
C MET A 121 3.97 -4.81 -3.46
N TYR A 122 4.08 -5.52 -2.35
CA TYR A 122 2.93 -5.78 -1.51
C TYR A 122 3.17 -5.15 -0.14
N ARG A 123 2.10 -4.64 0.45
CA ARG A 123 2.16 -4.16 1.84
C ARG A 123 1.84 -5.29 2.78
N PHE A 124 2.56 -5.32 3.88
CA PHE A 124 2.17 -6.02 5.10
C PHE A 124 1.59 -4.97 6.04
N GLY A 125 0.32 -5.12 6.35
CA GLY A 125 -0.46 -4.17 7.12
C GLY A 125 -0.78 -4.68 8.51
N SER A 126 -1.07 -3.74 9.40
CA SER A 126 -1.52 -4.01 10.77
C SER A 126 -2.49 -2.93 11.24
N ILE A 127 -3.30 -3.25 12.24
CA ILE A 127 -4.13 -2.26 12.94
C ILE A 127 -3.38 -1.83 14.18
N HIS A 128 -2.99 -0.55 14.25
CA HIS A 128 -2.17 -0.02 15.33
C HIS A 128 -2.90 0.02 16.67
N ILE A 129 -2.87 -1.10 17.38
CA ILE A 129 -3.39 -1.24 18.73
C ILE A 129 -2.28 -0.81 19.70
N GLY A 130 -2.49 0.31 20.38
CA GLY A 130 -1.59 0.76 21.45
C GLY A 130 -1.49 -0.29 22.58
N PRO A 131 -0.33 -0.44 23.24
CA PRO A 131 0.83 0.45 23.19
C PRO A 131 1.87 0.14 22.09
N ASP A 132 1.77 -0.97 21.39
CA ASP A 132 2.83 -1.47 20.49
C ASP A 132 2.66 -1.00 19.05
N ASN A 133 2.37 0.28 18.83
CA ASN A 133 2.33 0.86 17.49
C ASN A 133 3.77 0.91 16.92
N PRO A 134 4.09 0.35 15.72
CA PRO A 134 3.23 -0.29 14.71
C PRO A 134 3.22 -1.84 14.70
N THR A 135 3.86 -2.51 15.66
CA THR A 135 4.04 -3.98 15.70
C THR A 135 2.84 -4.79 16.22
N SER A 136 1.74 -4.10 16.50
CA SER A 136 0.40 -4.60 16.87
C SER A 136 -0.12 -5.83 16.11
N ALA A 137 -1.15 -6.50 16.66
CA ALA A 137 -1.90 -7.57 16.02
C ALA A 137 -2.75 -7.10 14.83
N SER A 138 -3.47 -8.05 14.21
CA SER A 138 -4.46 -7.84 13.15
C SER A 138 -3.79 -7.57 11.80
N HIS A 139 -3.21 -8.61 11.22
CA HIS A 139 -2.39 -8.51 10.02
C HIS A 139 -3.18 -8.75 8.73
N PHE A 140 -2.77 -8.07 7.67
CA PHE A 140 -3.26 -8.32 6.32
C PHE A 140 -2.17 -8.03 5.29
N ALA A 141 -2.37 -8.47 4.05
CA ALA A 141 -1.45 -8.18 2.97
C ALA A 141 -2.19 -8.01 1.66
N HIS A 142 -1.71 -7.12 0.81
CA HIS A 142 -2.16 -7.00 -0.58
C HIS A 142 -1.17 -6.20 -1.42
N PHE A 143 -1.33 -6.29 -2.74
CA PHE A 143 -0.57 -5.51 -3.71
C PHE A 143 -0.72 -4.00 -3.48
N VAL A 144 0.34 -3.25 -3.78
CA VAL A 144 0.38 -1.79 -3.76
C VAL A 144 0.63 -1.31 -5.20
N PRO A 145 -0.41 -0.81 -5.87
CA PRO A 145 -0.30 -0.29 -7.23
C PRO A 145 0.61 0.92 -7.32
N THR A 146 1.33 0.99 -8.42
CA THR A 146 2.07 2.18 -8.82
C THR A 146 1.11 3.31 -9.19
N VAL A 147 1.57 4.57 -9.15
CA VAL A 147 0.78 5.74 -9.58
C VAL A 147 0.27 5.61 -11.03
N GLN A 148 0.95 4.80 -11.87
CA GLN A 148 0.55 4.54 -13.25
C GLN A 148 -0.62 3.57 -13.37
N GLU A 149 -0.84 2.75 -12.34
CA GLU A 149 -1.89 1.72 -12.28
C GLU A 149 -3.14 2.20 -11.54
N TRP A 150 -3.17 3.46 -11.09
CA TRP A 150 -4.34 4.03 -10.45
C TRP A 150 -5.55 4.07 -11.40
N VAL A 151 -6.74 3.84 -10.85
CA VAL A 151 -8.01 3.80 -11.58
C VAL A 151 -8.67 5.17 -11.63
N THR A 152 -9.69 5.31 -12.48
CA THR A 152 -10.55 6.50 -12.56
C THR A 152 -12.02 6.07 -12.62
N GLY A 153 -12.93 7.00 -12.35
CA GLY A 153 -14.37 6.77 -12.44
C GLY A 153 -14.91 6.02 -11.22
N LYS A 154 -15.81 5.07 -11.47
CA LYS A 154 -16.61 4.40 -10.43
C LYS A 154 -16.06 3.01 -10.10
N THR A 155 -15.73 2.79 -8.83
CA THR A 155 -15.32 1.50 -8.28
C THR A 155 -16.38 0.99 -7.31
N GLN A 156 -16.65 -0.32 -7.37
CA GLN A 156 -17.47 -1.01 -6.38
C GLN A 156 -16.57 -1.71 -5.37
N PHE A 157 -16.95 -1.68 -4.11
CA PHE A 157 -16.23 -2.38 -3.05
C PHE A 157 -17.19 -2.91 -2.00
N TYR A 158 -16.72 -3.85 -1.21
CA TYR A 158 -17.49 -4.53 -0.19
C TYR A 158 -16.93 -4.29 1.21
N THR A 159 -17.79 -4.03 2.18
CA THR A 159 -17.42 -3.87 3.59
C THR A 159 -18.05 -4.97 4.44
N LEU A 160 -17.31 -5.37 5.47
CA LEU A 160 -17.84 -6.20 6.54
C LEU A 160 -18.53 -5.31 7.59
N ALA A 161 -19.32 -5.90 8.48
CA ALA A 161 -20.36 -5.15 9.19
C ALA A 161 -19.84 -4.18 10.27
N LYS A 162 -18.56 -4.27 10.66
CA LYS A 162 -18.00 -3.49 11.76
C LYS A 162 -16.60 -3.00 11.43
N ASP A 163 -16.33 -1.78 11.90
CA ASP A 163 -15.02 -1.16 12.03
C ASP A 163 -14.17 -1.20 10.74
N CYS A 164 -14.80 -0.86 9.61
CA CYS A 164 -14.12 -0.73 8.33
C CYS A 164 -13.70 0.73 8.06
N TRP A 165 -12.53 0.85 7.46
CA TRP A 165 -11.91 2.07 6.99
C TRP A 165 -11.76 2.03 5.48
N LEU A 166 -12.00 3.18 4.89
CA LEU A 166 -11.69 3.50 3.51
C LEU A 166 -10.41 4.32 3.53
N GLU A 167 -9.33 3.75 3.01
CA GLU A 167 -8.03 4.43 2.83
C GLU A 167 -7.80 4.61 1.33
N PHE A 168 -7.53 5.83 0.88
CA PHE A 168 -7.30 6.07 -0.54
C PHE A 168 -6.35 7.20 -0.83
N TYR A 169 -5.69 7.07 -1.97
CA TYR A 169 -4.72 8.03 -2.47
C TYR A 169 -5.19 8.52 -3.83
N THR A 170 -5.00 9.80 -4.11
CA THR A 170 -5.45 10.45 -5.33
C THR A 170 -4.39 11.34 -5.91
N ASP A 171 -4.43 11.56 -7.22
CA ASP A 171 -3.67 12.66 -7.82
C ASP A 171 -4.36 13.99 -7.57
N ILE A 172 -3.72 15.08 -7.99
CA ILE A 172 -4.23 16.43 -7.74
C ILE A 172 -5.65 16.63 -8.31
N ASP A 173 -5.96 16.05 -9.46
CA ASP A 173 -7.27 16.14 -10.10
C ASP A 173 -8.34 15.35 -9.32
N GLY A 174 -7.92 14.33 -8.56
CA GLY A 174 -8.78 13.52 -7.71
C GLY A 174 -8.82 13.97 -6.24
N SER A 175 -8.21 15.10 -5.88
CA SER A 175 -8.08 15.56 -4.49
C SER A 175 -9.20 16.51 -4.01
N ASP A 176 -10.11 16.92 -4.90
CA ASP A 176 -11.26 17.76 -4.52
C ASP A 176 -12.37 16.90 -3.88
N HIS A 177 -12.55 17.05 -2.56
CA HIS A 177 -13.53 16.29 -1.79
C HIS A 177 -14.99 16.58 -2.16
N ASP A 178 -15.30 17.70 -2.82
CA ASP A 178 -16.66 17.98 -3.30
C ASP A 178 -16.99 17.22 -4.59
N LEU A 179 -15.99 16.70 -5.29
CA LEU A 179 -16.13 15.90 -6.51
C LEU A 179 -16.07 14.39 -6.25
N ILE A 180 -15.56 13.97 -5.09
CA ILE A 180 -15.51 12.57 -4.68
C ILE A 180 -16.87 12.15 -4.11
N LYS A 181 -17.39 11.00 -4.55
CA LYS A 181 -18.65 10.46 -4.04
C LYS A 181 -18.50 9.05 -3.46
N ILE A 182 -19.19 8.83 -2.34
CA ILE A 182 -19.39 7.53 -1.73
C ILE A 182 -20.89 7.29 -1.66
N ASP A 183 -21.37 6.19 -2.27
CA ASP A 183 -22.81 5.86 -2.34
C ASP A 183 -23.67 7.03 -2.86
N ASN A 184 -23.19 7.68 -3.93
CA ASN A 184 -23.77 8.87 -4.55
C ASN A 184 -23.87 10.12 -3.65
N LYS A 185 -23.16 10.15 -2.51
CA LYS A 185 -23.06 11.32 -1.63
C LYS A 185 -21.64 11.86 -1.66
N ASN A 186 -21.50 13.18 -1.70
CA ASN A 186 -20.17 13.80 -1.70
C ASN A 186 -19.40 13.46 -0.41
N LEU A 187 -18.08 13.35 -0.51
CA LEU A 187 -17.19 13.06 0.61
C LEU A 187 -17.32 14.12 1.72
N SER A 188 -17.62 15.38 1.39
CA SER A 188 -17.90 16.45 2.35
C SER A 188 -19.10 16.20 3.29
N LYS A 189 -19.90 15.15 3.05
CA LYS A 189 -20.96 14.70 3.97
C LYS A 189 -20.48 13.74 5.05
N TYR A 190 -19.23 13.31 4.97
CA TYR A 190 -18.62 12.36 5.90
C TYR A 190 -17.56 13.06 6.74
N GLN A 191 -17.23 12.44 7.87
CA GLN A 191 -16.00 12.79 8.60
C GLN A 191 -14.86 12.00 7.96
N PHE A 192 -13.80 12.70 7.58
CA PHE A 192 -12.61 12.13 6.97
C PHE A 192 -11.39 12.90 7.41
N GLU A 193 -10.24 12.24 7.33
CA GLU A 193 -8.92 12.83 7.46
C GLU A 193 -8.33 13.00 6.07
N GLN A 194 -7.59 14.09 5.87
CA GLN A 194 -6.92 14.39 4.61
C GLN A 194 -5.52 14.91 4.87
N ASN A 195 -4.54 14.24 4.26
CA ASN A 195 -3.15 14.66 4.23
C ASN A 195 -2.73 14.97 2.78
N THR A 196 -1.91 16.00 2.61
CA THR A 196 -1.35 16.38 1.31
C THR A 196 0.08 15.86 1.23
N MET A 197 0.35 15.04 0.21
CA MET A 197 1.65 14.41 -0.02
C MET A 197 2.33 15.06 -1.24
N ASN A 198 3.56 15.53 -1.09
CA ASN A 198 4.30 16.19 -2.17
C ASN A 198 5.55 15.38 -2.53
N TYR A 199 5.47 14.61 -3.61
CA TYR A 199 6.53 13.72 -4.08
C TYR A 199 6.63 13.76 -5.60
N PHE A 200 7.82 13.47 -6.13
CA PHE A 200 8.05 13.41 -7.59
C PHE A 200 7.71 14.71 -8.35
N GLY A 201 7.75 15.86 -7.66
CA GLY A 201 7.32 17.15 -8.20
C GLY A 201 5.81 17.27 -8.45
N LYS A 202 5.01 16.40 -7.83
CA LYS A 202 3.55 16.36 -7.93
C LYS A 202 2.94 16.39 -6.53
N THR A 203 1.66 16.79 -6.47
CA THR A 203 0.85 16.76 -5.26
C THR A 203 -0.16 15.63 -5.35
N PHE A 204 -0.29 14.90 -4.26
CA PHE A 204 -1.21 13.78 -4.08
C PHE A 204 -2.05 14.01 -2.83
N GLY A 205 -3.30 13.54 -2.86
CA GLY A 205 -4.15 13.48 -1.67
C GLY A 205 -4.08 12.09 -1.04
N HIS A 206 -4.02 12.04 0.29
CA HIS A 206 -4.22 10.84 1.08
C HIS A 206 -5.43 11.07 1.99
N PHE A 207 -6.37 10.12 1.99
CA PHE A 207 -7.63 10.25 2.69
C PHE A 207 -7.96 8.98 3.46
N MET A 208 -8.52 9.18 4.65
CA MET A 208 -9.01 8.10 5.50
C MET A 208 -10.37 8.43 6.07
N MET A 209 -11.28 7.45 6.07
CA MET A 209 -12.56 7.59 6.75
C MET A 209 -13.15 6.26 7.19
N SER A 210 -13.90 6.28 8.28
CA SER A 210 -14.71 5.14 8.69
C SER A 210 -15.92 4.99 7.77
N ILE A 211 -16.13 3.77 7.27
CA ILE A 211 -17.30 3.42 6.46
C ILE A 211 -18.25 2.54 7.28
N LYS A 212 -19.51 2.97 7.32
CA LYS A 212 -20.57 2.28 8.04
C LYS A 212 -21.46 1.53 7.07
N GLY A 213 -21.94 0.36 7.51
CA GLY A 213 -22.82 -0.48 6.73
C GLY A 213 -22.10 -1.75 6.28
N TYR A 214 -22.91 -2.80 6.12
CA TYR A 214 -22.48 -4.08 5.58
C TYR A 214 -22.92 -4.16 4.13
N GLY A 215 -22.05 -4.62 3.25
CA GLY A 215 -22.42 -4.95 1.89
C GLY A 215 -21.66 -4.17 0.83
N LEU A 216 -22.33 -3.98 -0.31
CA LEU A 216 -21.78 -3.35 -1.49
C LEU A 216 -21.90 -1.83 -1.39
N HIS A 217 -20.78 -1.16 -1.58
CA HIS A 217 -20.63 0.28 -1.63
C HIS A 217 -20.05 0.72 -2.97
N THR A 218 -20.12 2.03 -3.23
CA THR A 218 -19.57 2.64 -4.44
C THR A 218 -18.70 3.84 -4.10
N PHE A 219 -17.57 3.95 -4.79
CA PHE A 219 -16.68 5.10 -4.78
C PHE A 219 -16.60 5.67 -6.21
N GLU A 220 -16.68 6.98 -6.37
CA GLU A 220 -16.61 7.65 -7.67
C GLU A 220 -15.72 8.89 -7.59
N ASN A 221 -14.73 8.96 -8.48
CA ASN A 221 -13.80 10.08 -8.59
C ASN A 221 -13.35 10.25 -10.06
N SER A 222 -13.36 11.47 -10.58
CA SER A 222 -12.91 11.75 -11.96
C SER A 222 -11.38 11.79 -12.12
N GLY A 223 -10.65 12.08 -11.04
CA GLY A 223 -9.19 11.97 -11.01
C GLY A 223 -8.71 10.53 -10.84
N ARG A 224 -7.38 10.33 -10.85
CA ARG A 224 -6.81 9.00 -10.63
C ARG A 224 -6.70 8.71 -9.15
N TYR A 225 -7.04 7.47 -8.77
CA TYR A 225 -7.00 7.03 -7.39
C TYR A 225 -6.65 5.56 -7.24
N VAL A 226 -6.21 5.21 -6.04
CA VAL A 226 -6.15 3.84 -5.53
C VAL A 226 -6.88 3.78 -4.20
N LEU A 227 -7.64 2.71 -4.00
CA LEU A 227 -8.59 2.58 -2.90
C LEU A 227 -8.42 1.23 -2.20
N TYR A 228 -8.25 1.30 -0.89
CA TYR A 228 -8.07 0.17 0.01
C TYR A 228 -9.21 0.12 1.04
N ILE A 229 -9.63 -1.09 1.37
CA ILE A 229 -10.55 -1.35 2.48
C ILE A 229 -9.77 -2.06 3.56
N VAL A 230 -9.86 -1.57 4.79
CA VAL A 230 -9.24 -2.18 5.98
C VAL A 230 -10.31 -2.29 7.05
N CYS A 231 -10.65 -3.51 7.47
CA CYS A 231 -11.64 -3.77 8.51
C CYS A 231 -10.98 -4.38 9.73
N GLU A 232 -11.31 -3.84 10.89
CA GLU A 232 -10.88 -4.34 12.19
C GLU A 232 -11.88 -5.36 12.72
N ASN A 233 -11.46 -6.13 13.72
CA ASN A 233 -12.32 -7.00 14.53
C ASN A 233 -13.15 -8.03 13.74
N VAL A 234 -12.65 -8.50 12.59
CA VAL A 234 -13.46 -9.27 11.63
C VAL A 234 -13.89 -10.64 12.17
N ASN A 235 -13.00 -11.31 12.91
CA ASN A 235 -13.25 -12.62 13.51
C ASN A 235 -12.80 -12.71 14.98
N GLY A 236 -12.52 -11.56 15.60
CA GLY A 236 -11.97 -11.44 16.95
C GLY A 236 -11.24 -10.11 17.12
N PRO A 237 -10.93 -9.69 18.36
CA PRO A 237 -10.36 -8.38 18.67
C PRO A 237 -8.97 -8.11 18.06
N ASN A 238 -8.31 -9.15 17.56
CA ASN A 238 -6.95 -9.12 17.03
C ASN A 238 -6.89 -9.59 15.57
N ASN A 239 -8.01 -9.49 14.84
CA ASN A 239 -8.09 -9.91 13.45
C ASN A 239 -8.51 -8.77 12.55
N ALA A 240 -7.75 -8.56 11.48
CA ALA A 240 -8.07 -7.60 10.43
C ALA A 240 -8.30 -8.27 9.09
N PHE A 241 -8.94 -7.53 8.21
CA PHE A 241 -9.06 -7.86 6.81
C PHE A 241 -8.77 -6.62 5.98
N GLY A 242 -7.81 -6.73 5.06
CA GLY A 242 -7.44 -5.62 4.18
C GLY A 242 -7.36 -6.06 2.73
N TYR A 243 -7.85 -5.25 1.80
CA TYR A 243 -7.71 -5.52 0.37
C TYR A 243 -7.71 -4.26 -0.50
N LEU A 244 -7.09 -4.39 -1.67
CA LEU A 244 -7.11 -3.42 -2.76
C LEU A 244 -8.39 -3.61 -3.60
N THR A 245 -9.12 -2.53 -3.85
CA THR A 245 -10.40 -2.60 -4.58
C THR A 245 -10.24 -2.76 -6.09
N GLY A 246 -9.19 -2.18 -6.69
CA GLY A 246 -8.93 -2.25 -8.11
C GLY A 246 -7.69 -1.47 -8.53
N PHE A 247 -7.12 -1.87 -9.67
CA PHE A 247 -5.99 -1.22 -10.32
C PHE A 247 -6.05 -1.50 -11.83
N ASN A 248 -5.47 -0.61 -12.62
CA ASN A 248 -5.30 -0.76 -14.06
C ASN A 248 -4.06 -1.59 -14.37
N GLN A 249 -4.06 -2.26 -15.52
CA GLN A 249 -2.82 -2.81 -16.06
C GLN A 249 -1.89 -1.66 -16.45
N ARG A 250 -0.62 -1.76 -16.04
CA ARG A 250 0.41 -0.83 -16.49
C ARG A 250 0.50 -0.85 -18.02
N GLN A 251 0.48 0.32 -18.64
CA GLN A 251 0.65 0.42 -20.09
C GLN A 251 2.12 0.13 -20.40
N SER A 252 2.38 -0.99 -21.09
CA SER A 252 3.72 -1.33 -21.57
C SER A 252 4.21 -0.23 -22.50
N SER A 253 5.36 0.36 -22.15
CA SER A 253 6.07 1.34 -22.99
C SER A 253 7.23 0.68 -23.70
#